data_AF-A0A3B0TJ36-F1
#
_entry.id   AF-A0A3B0TJ36-F1
#
_cell.length_a   1.000
_cell.length_b   1.000
_cell.length_c   1.000
_cell.angle_alpha   90.00
_cell.angle_beta   90.00
_cell.angle_gamma   90.00
#
_symmetry.space_group_name_H-M   'P 1'
#
loop_
_entity.id
_entity.type
_entity.pdbx_description
1 polymer ?
#
loop_
_entity_poly.entity_id
_entity_poly.type
_entity_poly.pdbx_seq_one_letter_code
_entity_poly.pdbx_strand_id
1 'polypeptide(L)'
;PTSEYKQCAGRAGRPQFDDYGEAVIIAKTSSESGVLFEKYILADPEPVMSKLANETALRIHILSSICGGYIHDINGMLEFLSHTFLHHQKQESNLLDTVTQIFEFLHREKFIEQSGSRFFPTPFGALTSRLYIDPLSAIILRDGLNLIDAAHPFNPVGILHMLTCTPNSPRLNVGKKDLENLEEFASYQKDNFFLTPHNTHMLDDYYVYLATLKVSWMLLQWIEEEKEEEICDQFNIGPGDVYRHMESIQWLLYGAAQIAHLNHQRTLTFQLEALRARIRYGIKEELLDLISLKGVGRVRARVLFLRGFKKLTDFKFTTEEELGSLKQIGRSLATDILMQIAQKEAKKSRPTSTASNQMSEETWSS
;
A
#
# COMPACT_ATOMS: atom_id res chain seq x y z
N PRO A 1 -24.78 -12.40 -3.07
CA PRO A 1 -25.40 -12.19 -4.41
C PRO A 1 -25.71 -13.53 -5.10
N THR A 2 -26.65 -13.58 -6.04
CA THR A 2 -26.97 -14.80 -6.80
C THR A 2 -25.78 -15.21 -7.67
N SER A 3 -25.14 -14.24 -8.32
CA SER A 3 -23.88 -14.42 -9.05
C SER A 3 -22.77 -15.11 -8.23
N GLU A 4 -22.53 -14.69 -6.98
CA GLU A 4 -21.55 -15.32 -6.07
C GLU A 4 -21.91 -16.76 -5.73
N TYR A 5 -23.19 -17.03 -5.44
CA TYR A 5 -23.65 -18.40 -5.21
C TYR A 5 -23.37 -19.28 -6.43
N LYS A 6 -23.72 -18.81 -7.63
CA LYS A 6 -23.50 -19.57 -8.88
C LYS A 6 -22.01 -19.83 -9.13
N GLN A 7 -21.12 -18.89 -8.79
CA GLN A 7 -19.67 -19.11 -8.86
C GLN A 7 -19.19 -20.19 -7.89
N CYS A 8 -19.72 -20.22 -6.67
CA CYS A 8 -19.41 -21.29 -5.70
C CYS A 8 -19.97 -22.63 -6.15
N ALA A 9 -21.23 -22.68 -6.58
CA ALA A 9 -21.89 -23.90 -7.05
C ALA A 9 -21.21 -24.48 -8.29
N GLY A 10 -20.75 -23.63 -9.21
CA GLY A 10 -20.02 -24.06 -10.41
C GLY A 10 -18.64 -24.67 -10.15
N ARG A 11 -18.15 -24.65 -8.90
CA ARG A 11 -16.94 -25.40 -8.49
C ARG A 11 -17.23 -26.84 -8.09
N ALA A 12 -18.49 -27.25 -7.99
CA ALA A 12 -18.88 -28.62 -7.66
C ALA A 12 -18.83 -29.52 -8.90
N GLY A 13 -18.17 -30.68 -8.76
CA GLY A 13 -17.98 -31.66 -9.84
C GLY A 13 -16.63 -31.52 -10.52
N ARG A 14 -15.81 -32.57 -10.44
CA ARG A 14 -14.49 -32.62 -11.08
C ARG A 14 -14.62 -33.25 -12.47
N PRO A 15 -14.26 -32.54 -13.56
CA PRO A 15 -14.52 -32.98 -14.94
C PRO A 15 -14.00 -34.37 -15.36
N GLN A 16 -13.08 -34.97 -14.61
CA GLN A 16 -12.49 -36.28 -14.92
C GLN A 16 -12.86 -37.40 -13.94
N PHE A 17 -13.48 -37.08 -12.81
CA PHE A 17 -13.66 -38.05 -11.72
C PHE A 17 -15.12 -38.23 -11.31
N ASP A 18 -15.94 -37.19 -11.46
CA ASP A 18 -17.31 -37.18 -10.96
C ASP A 18 -18.28 -37.16 -12.16
N ASP A 19 -19.25 -38.08 -12.17
CA ASP A 19 -20.29 -38.13 -13.20
C ASP A 19 -21.27 -36.95 -13.10
N TYR A 20 -21.36 -36.32 -11.93
CA TYR A 20 -22.14 -35.13 -11.66
C TYR A 20 -21.59 -34.36 -10.44
N GLY A 21 -21.91 -33.07 -10.33
CA GLY A 21 -21.54 -32.22 -9.20
C GLY A 21 -22.75 -31.85 -8.35
N GLU A 22 -22.61 -31.90 -7.02
CA GLU A 22 -23.65 -31.51 -6.07
C GLU A 22 -23.28 -30.20 -5.36
N ALA A 23 -24.18 -29.21 -5.39
CA ALA A 23 -24.05 -27.97 -4.64
C ALA A 23 -25.23 -27.81 -3.69
N VAL A 24 -24.96 -27.74 -2.39
CA VAL A 24 -25.98 -27.71 -1.33
C VAL A 24 -26.00 -26.36 -0.63
N ILE A 25 -27.18 -25.77 -0.47
CA ILE A 25 -27.41 -24.59 0.38
C ILE A 25 -28.02 -25.06 1.70
N ILE A 26 -27.46 -24.61 2.82
CA ILE A 26 -27.94 -24.98 4.16
C ILE A 26 -28.94 -23.91 4.63
N ALA A 27 -30.18 -24.33 4.89
CA ALA A 27 -31.21 -23.52 5.52
C ALA A 27 -31.36 -23.91 7.01
N LYS A 28 -31.66 -22.95 7.88
CA LYS A 28 -31.94 -23.21 9.30
C LYS A 28 -33.36 -23.73 9.52
N THR A 29 -34.29 -23.44 8.61
CA THR A 29 -35.70 -23.86 8.70
C THR A 29 -36.24 -24.31 7.34
N SER A 30 -37.32 -25.09 7.36
CA SER A 30 -38.00 -25.54 6.14
C SER A 30 -38.54 -24.37 5.31
N SER A 31 -39.14 -23.35 5.96
CA SER A 31 -39.62 -22.16 5.27
C SER A 31 -38.51 -21.37 4.59
N GLU A 32 -37.35 -21.26 5.23
CA GLU A 32 -36.17 -20.60 4.65
C GLU A 32 -35.63 -21.35 3.44
N SER A 33 -35.70 -22.69 3.43
CA SER A 33 -35.27 -23.50 2.29
C SER A 33 -35.96 -23.10 1.00
N GLY A 34 -37.29 -22.92 1.02
CA GLY A 34 -38.04 -22.48 -0.17
C GLY A 34 -37.60 -21.11 -0.66
N VAL A 35 -37.39 -20.15 0.25
CA VAL A 35 -36.91 -18.80 -0.09
C VAL A 35 -35.51 -18.83 -0.70
N LEU A 36 -34.59 -19.60 -0.14
CA LEU A 36 -33.23 -19.74 -0.66
C LEU A 36 -33.22 -20.42 -2.04
N PHE A 37 -34.11 -21.39 -2.25
CA PHE A 37 -34.25 -22.07 -3.52
C PHE A 37 -34.65 -21.10 -4.64
N GLU A 38 -35.70 -20.30 -4.41
CA GLU A 38 -36.14 -19.26 -5.34
C GLU A 38 -35.05 -18.22 -5.59
N LYS A 39 -34.44 -17.70 -4.51
CA LYS A 39 -33.47 -16.60 -4.58
C LYS A 39 -32.14 -16.96 -5.25
N TYR A 40 -31.68 -18.20 -5.12
CA TYR A 40 -30.33 -18.59 -5.55
C TYR A 40 -30.33 -19.67 -6.63
N ILE A 41 -31.15 -20.71 -6.49
CA ILE A 41 -31.14 -21.84 -7.41
C ILE A 41 -31.92 -21.49 -8.68
N LEU A 42 -33.14 -20.98 -8.53
CA LEU A 42 -34.01 -20.65 -9.65
C LEU A 42 -33.76 -19.27 -10.26
N ALA A 43 -33.30 -18.31 -9.45
CA ALA A 43 -33.00 -16.98 -9.95
C ALA A 43 -31.77 -16.94 -10.88
N ASP A 44 -31.86 -16.07 -11.89
CA ASP A 44 -30.73 -15.65 -12.71
C ASP A 44 -29.76 -14.74 -11.91
N PRO A 45 -28.47 -14.72 -12.27
CA PRO A 45 -27.52 -13.76 -11.71
C PRO A 45 -27.96 -12.31 -11.94
N GLU A 46 -27.60 -11.43 -11.02
CA GLU A 46 -27.87 -10.00 -11.14
C GLU A 46 -27.15 -9.40 -12.37
N PRO A 47 -27.76 -8.43 -13.09
CA PRO A 47 -27.10 -7.78 -14.21
C PRO A 47 -25.85 -7.02 -13.76
N VAL A 48 -24.81 -7.01 -14.60
CA VAL A 48 -23.58 -6.24 -14.35
C VAL A 48 -23.88 -4.76 -14.47
N MET A 49 -23.53 -3.98 -13.44
CA MET A 49 -23.73 -2.53 -13.39
C MET A 49 -22.40 -1.80 -13.31
N SER A 50 -22.26 -0.72 -14.08
CA SER A 50 -21.11 0.17 -14.02
C SER A 50 -20.93 0.71 -12.60
N LYS A 51 -19.68 0.80 -12.15
CA LYS A 51 -19.28 1.43 -10.88
C LYS A 51 -18.48 2.71 -11.07
N LEU A 52 -18.38 3.19 -12.32
CA LEU A 52 -17.59 4.36 -12.68
C LEU A 52 -18.15 5.66 -12.09
N ALA A 53 -19.45 5.76 -11.83
CA ALA A 53 -20.07 6.95 -11.22
C ALA A 53 -19.69 7.20 -9.75
N ASN A 54 -18.81 6.37 -9.17
CA ASN A 54 -18.24 6.63 -7.86
C ASN A 54 -17.24 7.81 -7.95
N GLU A 55 -17.39 8.81 -7.08
CA GLU A 55 -16.52 10.00 -7.06
C GLU A 55 -15.03 9.65 -6.94
N THR A 56 -14.68 8.64 -6.15
CA THR A 56 -13.30 8.15 -5.99
C THR A 56 -12.75 7.63 -7.33
N ALA A 57 -13.56 6.82 -8.04
CA ALA A 57 -13.18 6.30 -9.35
C ALA A 57 -13.04 7.44 -10.37
N LEU A 58 -14.01 8.35 -10.44
CA LEU A 58 -13.97 9.52 -11.32
C LEU A 58 -12.75 10.39 -11.03
N ARG A 59 -12.44 10.67 -9.77
CA ARG A 59 -11.29 11.50 -9.37
C ARG A 59 -9.96 10.93 -9.85
N ILE A 60 -9.76 9.62 -9.68
CA ILE A 60 -8.56 8.92 -10.17
C ILE A 60 -8.51 8.96 -11.70
N HIS A 61 -9.61 8.62 -12.37
CA HIS A 61 -9.64 8.52 -13.82
C HIS A 61 -9.56 9.89 -14.52
N ILE A 62 -10.18 10.94 -13.99
CA ILE A 62 -10.09 12.29 -14.53
C ILE A 62 -8.63 12.78 -14.47
N LEU A 63 -7.97 12.66 -13.31
CA LEU A 63 -6.55 13.02 -13.20
C LEU A 63 -5.69 12.19 -14.16
N SER A 64 -5.92 10.88 -14.23
CA SER A 64 -5.19 9.99 -15.13
C SER A 64 -5.37 10.39 -16.60
N SER A 65 -6.59 10.74 -17.01
CA SER A 65 -6.89 11.12 -18.39
C SER A 65 -6.29 12.48 -18.78
N ILE A 66 -6.21 13.43 -17.85
CA ILE A 66 -5.47 14.70 -18.04
C ILE A 66 -3.97 14.42 -18.14
N CYS A 67 -3.42 13.60 -17.25
CA CYS A 67 -2.00 13.22 -17.28
C CYS A 67 -1.60 12.46 -18.55
N GLY A 68 -2.50 11.63 -19.09
CA GLY A 68 -2.31 10.91 -20.34
C GLY A 68 -2.46 11.78 -21.59
N GLY A 69 -2.94 13.03 -21.45
CA GLY A 69 -3.20 13.93 -22.56
C GLY A 69 -4.42 13.55 -23.41
N TYR A 70 -5.31 12.70 -22.88
CA TYR A 70 -6.54 12.31 -23.59
C TYR A 70 -7.62 13.39 -23.51
N ILE A 71 -7.61 14.16 -22.42
CA ILE A 71 -8.57 15.24 -22.16
C ILE A 71 -7.85 16.48 -21.63
N HIS A 72 -8.49 17.63 -21.82
CA HIS A 72 -7.95 18.91 -21.36
C HIS A 72 -9.00 19.85 -20.76
N ASP A 73 -10.27 19.46 -20.75
CA ASP A 73 -11.36 20.26 -20.19
C ASP A 73 -12.54 19.35 -19.83
N ILE A 74 -13.58 19.95 -19.22
CA ILE A 74 -14.78 19.23 -18.78
C ILE A 74 -15.53 18.61 -19.97
N ASN A 75 -15.60 19.30 -21.11
CA ASN A 75 -16.32 18.80 -22.28
C ASN A 75 -15.63 17.56 -22.86
N GLY A 76 -14.30 17.58 -22.99
CA GLY A 76 -13.52 16.42 -23.40
C GLY A 76 -13.66 15.26 -22.42
N MET A 77 -13.81 15.52 -21.12
CA MET A 77 -14.11 14.47 -20.15
C MET A 77 -15.49 13.84 -20.36
N LEU A 78 -16.52 14.66 -20.62
CA LEU A 78 -17.88 14.15 -20.89
C LEU A 78 -17.93 13.36 -22.20
N GLU A 79 -17.26 13.82 -23.25
CA GLU A 79 -17.09 13.08 -24.49
C GLU A 79 -16.42 11.72 -24.24
N PHE A 80 -15.33 11.70 -23.45
CA PHE A 80 -14.68 10.46 -23.06
C PHE A 80 -15.63 9.52 -22.31
N LEU A 81 -16.40 10.03 -21.34
CA LEU A 81 -17.36 9.24 -20.57
C LEU A 81 -18.51 8.69 -21.42
N SER A 82 -18.88 9.36 -22.52
CA SER A 82 -19.92 8.90 -23.45
C SER A 82 -19.58 7.56 -24.11
N HIS A 83 -18.31 7.19 -24.16
CA HIS A 83 -17.84 5.91 -24.70
C HIS A 83 -17.75 4.79 -23.64
N THR A 84 -18.23 5.02 -22.41
CA THR A 84 -18.11 4.05 -21.31
C THR A 84 -19.38 3.23 -21.09
N PHE A 85 -19.25 2.12 -20.37
CA PHE A 85 -20.40 1.31 -19.95
C PHE A 85 -21.37 2.07 -19.03
N LEU A 86 -20.88 3.10 -18.30
CA LEU A 86 -21.74 4.00 -17.52
C LEU A 86 -22.76 4.74 -18.39
N HIS A 87 -22.28 5.35 -19.48
CA HIS A 87 -23.12 6.03 -20.45
C HIS A 87 -24.06 5.05 -21.17
N HIS A 88 -23.55 3.89 -21.59
CA HIS A 88 -24.37 2.86 -22.23
C HIS A 88 -25.57 2.43 -21.35
N GLN A 89 -25.37 2.35 -20.03
CA GLN A 89 -26.43 2.03 -19.07
C GLN A 89 -27.29 3.23 -18.64
N LYS A 90 -27.04 4.43 -19.18
CA LYS A 90 -27.75 5.69 -18.86
C LYS A 90 -27.72 6.05 -17.37
N GLN A 91 -26.61 5.78 -16.70
CA GLN A 91 -26.40 6.06 -15.27
C GLN A 91 -25.70 7.41 -15.05
N GLU A 92 -26.22 8.47 -15.66
CA GLU A 92 -25.51 9.77 -15.75
C GLU A 92 -26.07 10.86 -14.84
N SER A 93 -26.92 10.50 -13.89
CA SER A 93 -27.52 11.47 -12.95
C SER A 93 -26.43 12.29 -12.24
N ASN A 94 -26.47 13.61 -12.42
CA ASN A 94 -25.53 14.59 -11.85
C ASN A 94 -24.06 14.43 -12.30
N LEU A 95 -23.79 13.70 -13.39
CA LEU A 95 -22.42 13.43 -13.83
C LEU A 95 -21.64 14.71 -14.17
N LEU A 96 -22.26 15.66 -14.86
CA LEU A 96 -21.65 16.96 -15.20
C LEU A 96 -21.23 17.72 -13.93
N ASP A 97 -22.10 17.78 -12.93
CA ASP A 97 -21.81 18.48 -11.67
C ASP A 97 -20.66 17.80 -10.92
N THR A 98 -20.68 16.47 -10.83
CA THR A 98 -19.60 15.70 -10.20
C THR A 98 -18.26 15.88 -10.92
N VAL A 99 -18.25 15.81 -12.26
CA VAL A 99 -17.03 16.04 -13.05
C VAL A 99 -16.51 17.45 -12.82
N THR A 100 -17.38 18.46 -12.86
CA THR A 100 -17.01 19.86 -12.62
C THR A 100 -16.38 20.05 -11.25
N GLN A 101 -17.01 19.51 -10.19
CA GLN A 101 -16.48 19.56 -8.83
C GLN A 101 -15.11 18.88 -8.70
N ILE A 102 -14.88 17.77 -9.42
CA ILE A 102 -13.59 17.09 -9.43
C ILE A 102 -12.52 17.93 -10.11
N PHE A 103 -12.81 18.57 -11.25
CA PHE A 103 -11.87 19.49 -11.90
C PHE A 103 -11.50 20.65 -10.98
N GLU A 104 -12.49 21.27 -10.33
CA GLU A 104 -12.27 22.34 -9.34
C GLU A 104 -11.42 21.87 -8.16
N PHE A 105 -11.70 20.67 -7.64
CA PHE A 105 -10.91 20.03 -6.58
C PHE A 105 -9.46 19.80 -7.01
N LEU A 106 -9.23 19.18 -8.18
CA LEU A 106 -7.90 18.87 -8.68
C LEU A 106 -7.09 20.15 -8.95
N HIS A 107 -7.74 21.20 -9.44
CA HIS A 107 -7.12 22.50 -9.67
C HIS A 107 -6.77 23.19 -8.35
N ARG A 108 -7.72 23.28 -7.40
CA ARG A 108 -7.50 23.88 -6.07
C ARG A 108 -6.34 23.21 -5.33
N GLU A 109 -6.26 21.89 -5.40
CA GLU A 109 -5.24 21.08 -4.72
C GLU A 109 -3.94 20.94 -5.52
N LYS A 110 -3.80 21.68 -6.62
CA LYS A 110 -2.59 21.77 -7.46
C LYS A 110 -2.16 20.45 -8.10
N PHE A 111 -3.09 19.54 -8.39
CA PHE A 111 -2.83 18.40 -9.28
C PHE A 111 -2.82 18.81 -10.74
N ILE A 112 -3.65 19.79 -11.10
CA ILE A 112 -3.72 20.36 -12.44
C ILE A 112 -3.61 21.88 -12.38
N GLU A 113 -3.11 22.48 -13.45
CA GLU A 113 -3.04 23.93 -13.66
C GLU A 113 -3.85 24.31 -14.89
N GLN A 114 -4.46 25.49 -14.85
CA GLN A 114 -5.28 26.01 -15.95
C GLN A 114 -4.46 26.96 -16.84
N SER A 115 -4.50 26.74 -18.15
CA SER A 115 -3.95 27.63 -19.17
C SER A 115 -5.03 27.93 -20.21
N GLY A 116 -5.57 29.15 -20.17
CA GLY A 116 -6.77 29.52 -20.93
C GLY A 116 -7.99 28.69 -20.49
N SER A 117 -8.62 28.00 -21.43
CA SER A 117 -9.75 27.10 -21.16
C SER A 117 -9.34 25.65 -20.90
N ARG A 118 -8.04 25.34 -20.92
CA ARG A 118 -7.51 23.96 -20.84
C ARG A 118 -6.77 23.72 -19.54
N PHE A 119 -6.78 22.48 -19.09
CA PHE A 119 -6.06 21.98 -17.92
C PHE A 119 -4.88 21.10 -18.33
N PHE A 120 -3.81 21.23 -17.57
CA PHE A 120 -2.57 20.47 -17.72
C PHE A 120 -2.11 19.92 -16.37
N PRO A 121 -1.45 18.74 -16.33
CA PRO A 121 -1.00 18.16 -15.08
C PRO A 121 0.21 18.92 -14.51
N THR A 122 0.21 19.19 -13.22
CA THR A 122 1.41 19.66 -12.51
C THR A 122 2.39 18.50 -12.29
N PRO A 123 3.65 18.73 -11.88
CA PRO A 123 4.55 17.66 -11.48
C PRO A 123 3.98 16.76 -10.36
N PHE A 124 3.21 17.34 -9.43
CA PHE A 124 2.54 16.62 -8.35
C PHE A 124 1.35 15.79 -8.87
N GLY A 125 0.56 16.34 -9.79
CA GLY A 125 -0.47 15.63 -10.55
C GLY A 125 0.03 14.41 -11.29
N ALA A 126 1.06 14.63 -12.11
CA ALA A 126 1.71 13.60 -12.89
C ALA A 126 2.32 12.51 -11.99
N LEU A 127 2.95 12.89 -10.87
CA LEU A 127 3.48 11.92 -9.92
C LEU A 127 2.37 11.09 -9.29
N THR A 128 1.29 11.72 -8.81
CA THR A 128 0.14 11.04 -8.20
C THR A 128 -0.48 10.02 -9.15
N SER A 129 -0.70 10.42 -10.40
CA SER A 129 -1.21 9.53 -11.46
C SER A 129 -0.29 8.33 -11.71
N ARG A 130 1.03 8.56 -11.83
CA ARG A 130 2.01 7.47 -12.01
C ARG A 130 2.10 6.53 -10.81
N LEU A 131 1.92 7.05 -9.60
CA LEU A 131 1.92 6.25 -8.37
C LEU A 131 0.63 5.44 -8.22
N TYR A 132 -0.41 5.76 -8.99
CA TYR A 132 -1.74 5.13 -8.95
C TYR A 132 -2.45 5.28 -7.60
N ILE A 133 -2.09 6.30 -6.81
CA ILE A 133 -2.73 6.60 -5.53
C ILE A 133 -3.90 7.57 -5.75
N ASP A 134 -4.90 7.50 -4.87
CA ASP A 134 -6.01 8.45 -4.90
C ASP A 134 -5.47 9.88 -4.63
N PRO A 135 -5.93 10.92 -5.35
CA PRO A 135 -5.57 12.30 -5.07
C PRO A 135 -5.81 12.73 -3.61
N LEU A 136 -6.85 12.24 -2.93
CA LEU A 136 -7.04 12.48 -1.49
C LEU A 136 -5.92 11.86 -0.66
N SER A 137 -5.48 10.65 -0.98
CA SER A 137 -4.32 10.04 -0.32
C SER A 137 -3.06 10.88 -0.56
N ALA A 138 -2.84 11.34 -1.79
CA ALA A 138 -1.69 12.17 -2.12
C ALA A 138 -1.68 13.51 -1.34
N ILE A 139 -2.85 14.13 -1.12
CA ILE A 139 -3.00 15.33 -0.27
C ILE A 139 -2.59 15.00 1.17
N ILE A 140 -3.14 13.93 1.75
CA ILE A 140 -2.83 13.53 3.14
C ILE A 140 -1.33 13.29 3.31
N LEU A 141 -0.70 12.63 2.33
CA LEU A 141 0.76 12.41 2.33
C LEU A 141 1.51 13.73 2.21
N ARG A 142 1.18 14.58 1.23
CA ARG A 142 1.83 15.89 1.01
C ARG A 142 1.76 16.74 2.26
N ASP A 143 0.57 16.91 2.81
CA ASP A 143 0.32 17.83 3.92
C ASP A 143 0.88 17.26 5.22
N GLY A 144 0.74 15.95 5.46
CA GLY A 144 1.32 15.31 6.63
C GLY A 144 2.86 15.31 6.63
N LEU A 145 3.51 15.13 5.46
CA LEU A 145 4.96 15.27 5.35
C LEU A 145 5.44 16.71 5.62
N ASN A 146 4.63 17.72 5.31
CA ASN A 146 4.94 19.12 5.60
C ASN A 146 4.84 19.47 7.10
N LEU A 147 4.19 18.63 7.92
CA LEU A 147 4.16 18.79 9.38
C LEU A 147 5.45 18.32 10.06
N ILE A 148 6.35 17.65 9.32
CA ILE A 148 7.60 17.13 9.88
C ILE A 148 8.66 18.23 9.86
N ASP A 149 9.04 18.68 11.06
CA ASP A 149 10.02 19.74 11.25
C ASP A 149 10.90 19.49 12.48
N ALA A 150 11.62 20.52 12.95
CA ALA A 150 12.48 20.40 14.13
C ALA A 150 11.69 20.22 15.44
N ALA A 151 10.45 20.71 15.52
CA ALA A 151 9.58 20.55 16.68
C ALA A 151 8.86 19.20 16.67
N HIS A 152 8.53 18.67 15.48
CA HIS A 152 7.89 17.38 15.29
C HIS A 152 8.74 16.52 14.34
N PRO A 153 9.83 15.92 14.84
CA PRO A 153 10.74 15.17 14.00
C PRO A 153 10.10 13.89 13.45
N PHE A 154 10.71 13.36 12.39
CA PHE A 154 10.36 12.07 11.82
C PHE A 154 10.31 11.00 12.93
N ASN A 155 9.18 10.31 13.04
CA ASN A 155 9.03 9.17 13.92
C ASN A 155 8.16 8.09 13.23
N PRO A 156 8.49 6.79 13.36
CA PRO A 156 7.76 5.73 12.68
C PRO A 156 6.27 5.67 13.03
N VAL A 157 5.91 5.97 14.28
CA VAL A 157 4.51 5.90 14.76
C VAL A 157 3.62 6.90 14.01
N GLY A 158 4.04 8.16 13.97
CA GLY A 158 3.33 9.23 13.27
C GLY A 158 3.25 9.00 11.77
N ILE A 159 4.32 8.48 11.15
CA ILE A 159 4.31 8.15 9.72
C ILE A 159 3.32 7.02 9.45
N LEU A 160 3.41 5.90 10.16
CA LEU A 160 2.50 4.77 9.95
C LEU A 160 1.05 5.19 10.18
N HIS A 161 0.77 5.96 11.23
CA HIS A 161 -0.55 6.54 11.46
C HIS A 161 -1.03 7.38 10.27
N MET A 162 -0.22 8.35 9.82
CA MET A 162 -0.53 9.19 8.65
C MET A 162 -0.84 8.36 7.40
N LEU A 163 -0.08 7.29 7.12
CA LEU A 163 -0.34 6.42 5.98
C LEU A 163 -1.67 5.67 6.12
N THR A 164 -1.98 5.18 7.31
CA THR A 164 -3.24 4.47 7.57
C THR A 164 -4.46 5.37 7.51
N CYS A 165 -4.28 6.69 7.66
CA CYS A 165 -5.33 7.68 7.40
C CYS A 165 -5.66 7.83 5.91
N THR A 166 -4.87 7.28 4.98
CA THR A 166 -5.16 7.45 3.55
C THR A 166 -6.34 6.56 3.11
N PRO A 167 -7.21 7.02 2.18
CA PRO A 167 -8.27 6.19 1.59
C PRO A 167 -7.78 4.88 0.95
N ASN A 168 -6.53 4.85 0.49
CA ASN A 168 -5.93 3.65 -0.10
C ASN A 168 -5.51 2.59 0.95
N SER A 169 -5.40 2.94 2.23
CA SER A 169 -5.07 1.96 3.27
C SER A 169 -6.28 1.10 3.62
N PRO A 170 -6.17 -0.24 3.59
CA PRO A 170 -7.21 -1.10 4.12
C PRO A 170 -7.35 -0.87 5.64
N ARG A 171 -8.56 -1.08 6.15
CA ARG A 171 -8.90 -0.94 7.57
C ARG A 171 -9.10 -2.30 8.21
N LEU A 172 -8.82 -2.37 9.52
CA LEU A 172 -9.19 -3.51 10.34
C LEU A 172 -10.52 -3.25 11.04
N ASN A 173 -11.29 -4.32 11.24
CA ASN A 173 -12.50 -4.24 12.04
C ASN A 173 -12.15 -4.03 13.52
N VAL A 174 -12.87 -3.11 14.16
CA VAL A 174 -12.76 -2.82 15.59
C VAL A 174 -13.92 -3.46 16.32
N GLY A 175 -13.62 -4.30 17.30
CA GLY A 175 -14.57 -4.90 18.22
C GLY A 175 -14.53 -4.24 19.61
N LYS A 176 -15.52 -4.55 20.44
CA LYS A 176 -15.61 -3.99 21.82
C LYS A 176 -14.39 -4.29 22.69
N LYS A 177 -13.73 -5.43 22.46
CA LYS A 177 -12.52 -5.85 23.20
C LYS A 177 -11.29 -5.03 22.82
N ASP A 178 -11.30 -4.37 21.67
CA ASP A 178 -10.17 -3.58 21.19
C ASP A 178 -10.18 -2.16 21.79
N LEU A 179 -11.34 -1.66 22.23
CA LEU A 179 -11.55 -0.25 22.57
C LEU A 179 -10.56 0.25 23.63
N GLU A 180 -10.52 -0.40 24.78
CA GLU A 180 -9.68 0.01 25.92
C GLU A 180 -8.19 0.06 25.52
N ASN A 181 -7.70 -1.00 24.88
CA ASN A 181 -6.31 -1.08 24.43
C ASN A 181 -5.97 -0.03 23.36
N LEU A 182 -6.91 0.26 22.45
CA LEU A 182 -6.70 1.28 21.41
C LEU A 182 -6.71 2.69 21.98
N GLU A 183 -7.54 2.97 22.97
CA GLU A 183 -7.55 4.24 23.69
C GLU A 183 -6.27 4.45 24.50
N GLU A 184 -5.79 3.39 25.17
CA GLU A 184 -4.51 3.41 25.87
C GLU A 184 -3.35 3.68 24.89
N PHE A 185 -3.31 2.94 23.77
CA PHE A 185 -2.33 3.15 22.71
C PHE A 185 -2.36 4.59 22.16
N ALA A 186 -3.56 5.12 21.89
CA ALA A 186 -3.74 6.48 21.41
C ALA A 186 -3.24 7.53 22.41
N SER A 187 -3.54 7.33 23.70
CA SER A 187 -3.07 8.22 24.76
C SER A 187 -1.56 8.18 24.91
N TYR A 188 -0.95 6.99 24.84
CA TYR A 188 0.49 6.81 24.97
C TYR A 188 1.27 7.40 23.78
N GLN A 189 0.70 7.35 22.58
CA GLN A 189 1.36 7.82 21.34
C GLN A 189 0.92 9.21 20.88
N LYS A 190 0.11 9.92 21.68
CA LYS A 190 -0.52 11.19 21.29
C LYS A 190 0.45 12.22 20.71
N ASP A 191 1.62 12.38 21.33
CA ASP A 191 2.62 13.38 20.93
C ASP A 191 3.42 12.97 19.67
N ASN A 192 3.33 11.70 19.27
CA ASN A 192 4.01 11.17 18.08
C ASN A 192 3.16 11.30 16.80
N PHE A 193 1.85 11.51 16.93
CA PHE A 193 0.94 11.60 15.78
C PHE A 193 0.99 12.97 15.11
N PHE A 194 1.18 12.97 13.78
CA PHE A 194 1.09 14.20 12.97
C PHE A 194 -0.36 14.61 12.68
N LEU A 195 -1.22 13.61 12.48
CA LEU A 195 -2.64 13.80 12.20
C LEU A 195 -3.46 13.49 13.45
N THR A 196 -4.40 14.37 13.77
CA THR A 196 -5.31 14.27 14.91
C THR A 196 -6.73 14.64 14.47
N PRO A 197 -7.77 14.28 15.25
CA PRO A 197 -9.13 14.76 14.98
C PRO A 197 -9.23 16.29 14.85
N HIS A 198 -8.35 17.06 15.49
CA HIS A 198 -8.36 18.52 15.39
C HIS A 198 -7.89 19.07 14.03
N ASN A 199 -7.05 18.34 13.29
CA ASN A 199 -6.50 18.81 12.01
C ASN A 199 -6.91 17.92 10.82
N THR A 200 -7.63 16.82 11.05
CA THR A 200 -8.03 15.85 10.03
C THR A 200 -9.47 15.40 10.26
N HIS A 201 -10.41 15.99 9.52
CA HIS A 201 -11.86 15.73 9.65
C HIS A 201 -12.27 14.26 9.51
N MET A 202 -11.53 13.47 8.73
CA MET A 202 -11.86 12.05 8.55
C MET A 202 -11.71 11.25 9.86
N LEU A 203 -10.94 11.76 10.82
CA LEU A 203 -10.78 11.19 12.16
C LEU A 203 -11.85 11.66 13.15
N ASP A 204 -12.80 12.51 12.74
CA ASP A 204 -13.96 12.90 13.56
C ASP A 204 -14.91 11.71 13.77
N ASP A 205 -14.95 10.78 12.81
CA ASP A 205 -15.64 9.50 12.98
C ASP A 205 -14.81 8.60 13.89
N TYR A 206 -15.34 8.35 15.09
CA TYR A 206 -14.67 7.59 16.14
C TYR A 206 -14.36 6.14 15.72
N TYR A 207 -15.24 5.48 14.94
CA TYR A 207 -14.96 4.13 14.45
C TYR A 207 -13.80 4.15 13.45
N VAL A 208 -13.81 5.11 12.53
CA VAL A 208 -12.73 5.29 11.54
C VAL A 208 -11.41 5.59 12.22
N TYR A 209 -11.41 6.45 13.23
CA TYR A 209 -10.24 6.77 14.05
C TYR A 209 -9.66 5.50 14.70
N LEU A 210 -10.49 4.72 15.39
CA LEU A 210 -10.04 3.48 16.03
C LEU A 210 -9.57 2.42 15.03
N ALA A 211 -10.24 2.28 13.88
CA ALA A 211 -9.84 1.34 12.84
C ALA A 211 -8.46 1.70 12.26
N THR A 212 -8.19 2.99 12.13
CA THR A 212 -6.90 3.55 11.68
C THR A 212 -5.80 3.29 12.71
N LEU A 213 -6.09 3.54 13.99
CA LEU A 213 -5.19 3.24 15.09
C LEU A 213 -4.86 1.75 15.20
N LYS A 214 -5.85 0.88 15.02
CA LYS A 214 -5.65 -0.58 15.11
C LYS A 214 -4.66 -1.08 14.05
N VAL A 215 -4.77 -0.57 12.82
CA VAL A 215 -3.80 -0.89 11.75
C VAL A 215 -2.42 -0.31 12.09
N SER A 216 -2.36 0.94 12.54
CA SER A 216 -1.11 1.60 12.93
C SER A 216 -0.36 0.83 14.01
N TRP A 217 -1.08 0.39 15.03
CA TRP A 217 -0.54 -0.37 16.15
C TRP A 217 -0.03 -1.74 15.71
N MET A 218 -0.80 -2.46 14.88
CA MET A 218 -0.37 -3.74 14.31
C MET A 218 0.93 -3.60 13.50
N LEU A 219 1.02 -2.57 12.64
CA LEU A 219 2.23 -2.31 11.85
C LEU A 219 3.42 -1.92 12.73
N LEU A 220 3.19 -1.24 13.84
CA LEU A 220 4.23 -0.90 14.81
C LEU A 220 4.80 -2.17 15.47
N GLN A 221 3.94 -3.08 15.94
CA GLN A 221 4.38 -4.37 16.50
C GLN A 221 5.19 -5.17 15.48
N TRP A 222 4.77 -5.15 14.22
CA TRP A 222 5.49 -5.81 13.13
C TRP A 222 6.92 -5.27 12.95
N ILE A 223 7.12 -3.95 12.93
CA ILE A 223 8.47 -3.35 12.79
C ILE A 223 9.28 -3.38 14.08
N GLU A 224 8.67 -3.77 15.20
CA GLU A 224 9.33 -4.05 16.48
C GLU A 224 9.66 -5.54 16.67
N GLU A 225 9.47 -6.34 15.62
CA GLU A 225 9.84 -7.77 15.50
C GLU A 225 8.95 -8.75 16.27
N GLU A 226 7.75 -8.34 16.70
CA GLU A 226 6.79 -9.23 17.33
C GLU A 226 6.41 -10.41 16.42
N LYS A 227 6.15 -11.58 17.01
CA LYS A 227 5.87 -12.80 16.21
C LYS A 227 4.57 -12.64 15.45
N GLU A 228 4.55 -13.15 14.22
CA GLU A 228 3.37 -13.08 13.35
C GLU A 228 2.14 -13.72 14.03
N GLU A 229 2.33 -14.85 14.72
CA GLU A 229 1.28 -15.52 15.50
C GLU A 229 0.73 -14.63 16.61
N GLU A 230 1.60 -13.96 17.37
CA GLU A 230 1.21 -13.04 18.46
C GLU A 230 0.43 -11.83 17.92
N ILE A 231 0.82 -11.30 16.76
CA ILE A 231 0.09 -10.23 16.07
C ILE A 231 -1.29 -10.75 15.60
N CYS A 232 -1.36 -11.93 14.99
CA CYS A 232 -2.62 -12.50 14.53
C CYS A 232 -3.61 -12.70 15.68
N ASP A 233 -3.13 -13.25 16.80
CA ASP A 233 -3.92 -13.48 18.00
C ASP A 233 -4.39 -12.17 18.64
N GLN A 234 -3.48 -11.20 18.81
CA GLN A 234 -3.78 -9.92 19.45
C GLN A 234 -4.81 -9.10 18.66
N PHE A 235 -4.69 -9.04 17.34
CA PHE A 235 -5.54 -8.20 16.50
C PHE A 235 -6.77 -8.95 15.93
N ASN A 236 -6.88 -10.25 16.18
CA ASN A 236 -7.91 -11.16 15.68
C ASN A 236 -8.01 -11.12 14.14
N ILE A 237 -6.88 -11.40 13.49
CA ILE A 237 -6.69 -11.39 12.04
C ILE A 237 -5.92 -12.62 11.56
N GLY A 238 -5.97 -12.92 10.26
CA GLY A 238 -5.15 -13.97 9.68
C GLY A 238 -3.80 -13.44 9.17
N PRO A 239 -2.81 -14.33 8.93
CA PRO A 239 -1.52 -13.93 8.32
C PRO A 239 -1.72 -13.18 6.99
N GLY A 240 -2.66 -13.62 6.16
CA GLY A 240 -2.97 -12.96 4.89
C GLY A 240 -3.43 -11.50 5.03
N ASP A 241 -4.08 -11.16 6.13
CA ASP A 241 -4.45 -9.76 6.42
C ASP A 241 -3.19 -8.94 6.71
N VAL A 242 -2.28 -9.45 7.56
CA VAL A 242 -1.00 -8.79 7.87
C VAL A 242 -0.24 -8.49 6.56
N TYR A 243 -0.07 -9.48 5.69
CA TYR A 243 0.61 -9.30 4.40
C TYR A 243 -0.08 -8.26 3.51
N ARG A 244 -1.41 -8.27 3.42
CA ARG A 244 -2.19 -7.28 2.66
C ARG A 244 -1.95 -5.86 3.15
N HIS A 245 -1.95 -5.65 4.48
CA HIS A 245 -1.67 -4.34 5.07
C HIS A 245 -0.22 -3.91 4.82
N MET A 246 0.76 -4.80 4.99
CA MET A 246 2.16 -4.50 4.71
C MET A 246 2.40 -4.12 3.24
N GLU A 247 1.79 -4.82 2.29
CA GLU A 247 1.91 -4.52 0.87
C GLU A 247 1.35 -3.13 0.55
N SER A 248 0.15 -2.84 1.04
CA SER A 248 -0.47 -1.52 0.89
C SER A 248 0.40 -0.40 1.48
N ILE A 249 0.96 -0.61 2.67
CA ILE A 249 1.77 0.41 3.35
C ILE A 249 3.15 0.57 2.70
N GLN A 250 3.74 -0.50 2.17
CA GLN A 250 4.97 -0.39 1.38
C GLN A 250 4.77 0.46 0.11
N TRP A 251 3.62 0.31 -0.55
CA TRP A 251 3.27 1.13 -1.70
C TRP A 251 3.05 2.59 -1.32
N LEU A 252 2.32 2.85 -0.22
CA LEU A 252 2.11 4.21 0.29
C LEU A 252 3.41 4.88 0.78
N LEU A 253 4.30 4.13 1.45
CA LEU A 253 5.63 4.61 1.83
C LEU A 253 6.48 5.00 0.62
N TYR A 254 6.43 4.19 -0.44
CA TYR A 254 7.08 4.54 -1.69
C TYR A 254 6.50 5.83 -2.27
N GLY A 255 5.17 5.96 -2.29
CA GLY A 255 4.50 7.20 -2.73
C GLY A 255 4.93 8.42 -1.91
N ALA A 256 4.93 8.30 -0.58
CA ALA A 256 5.40 9.35 0.34
C ALA A 256 6.87 9.72 0.07
N ALA A 257 7.75 8.73 -0.16
CA ALA A 257 9.15 8.98 -0.47
C ALA A 257 9.33 9.72 -1.81
N GLN A 258 8.52 9.39 -2.84
CA GLN A 258 8.55 10.10 -4.11
C GLN A 258 8.02 11.54 -3.98
N ILE A 259 7.00 11.78 -3.14
CA ILE A 259 6.50 13.13 -2.85
C ILE A 259 7.56 13.95 -2.11
N ALA A 260 8.20 13.38 -1.08
CA ALA A 260 9.31 14.02 -0.38
C ALA A 260 10.47 14.35 -1.33
N HIS A 261 10.77 13.44 -2.27
CA HIS A 261 11.80 13.66 -3.29
C HIS A 261 11.45 14.81 -4.23
N LEU A 262 10.19 14.88 -4.70
CA LEU A 262 9.67 15.98 -5.52
C LEU A 262 9.81 17.33 -4.80
N ASN A 263 9.61 17.35 -3.48
CA ASN A 263 9.78 18.54 -2.63
C ASN A 263 11.23 18.78 -2.19
N HIS A 264 12.21 18.04 -2.73
CA HIS A 264 13.64 18.14 -2.42
C HIS A 264 14.02 17.83 -0.95
N GLN A 265 13.19 17.11 -0.21
CA GLN A 265 13.41 16.71 1.18
C GLN A 265 14.25 15.42 1.25
N ARG A 266 15.56 15.53 0.98
CA ARG A 266 16.47 14.36 0.86
C ARG A 266 16.54 13.50 2.13
N THR A 267 16.64 14.12 3.31
CA THR A 267 16.71 13.40 4.58
C THR A 267 15.45 12.58 4.83
N LEU A 268 14.28 13.19 4.61
CA LEU A 268 12.99 12.54 4.76
C LEU A 268 12.82 11.40 3.76
N THR A 269 13.28 11.57 2.52
CA THR A 269 13.29 10.51 1.50
C THR A 269 14.05 9.27 2.00
N PHE A 270 15.24 9.45 2.58
CA PHE A 270 16.03 8.35 3.12
C PHE A 270 15.35 7.68 4.32
N GLN A 271 14.77 8.46 5.24
CA GLN A 271 14.05 7.94 6.41
C GLN A 271 12.81 7.14 6.01
N LEU A 272 12.06 7.59 4.99
CA LEU A 272 10.91 6.88 4.46
C LEU A 272 11.29 5.55 3.79
N GLU A 273 12.37 5.51 3.00
CA GLU A 273 12.86 4.27 2.40
C GLU A 273 13.41 3.30 3.46
N ALA A 274 14.04 3.80 4.51
CA ALA A 274 14.45 3.00 5.66
C ALA A 274 13.24 2.37 6.38
N LEU A 275 12.19 3.16 6.65
CA LEU A 275 10.94 2.66 7.23
C LEU A 275 10.23 1.66 6.30
N ARG A 276 10.29 1.88 4.99
CA ARG A 276 9.75 0.93 3.99
C ARG A 276 10.46 -0.41 4.05
N ALA A 277 11.79 -0.42 4.20
CA ALA A 277 12.54 -1.65 4.42
C ALA A 277 12.16 -2.32 5.75
N ARG A 278 11.97 -1.55 6.83
CA ARG A 278 11.48 -2.08 8.10
C ARG A 278 10.12 -2.76 7.99
N ILE A 279 9.16 -2.14 7.29
CA ILE A 279 7.84 -2.73 7.03
C ILE A 279 7.95 -3.98 6.15
N ARG A 280 8.78 -3.95 5.10
CA ARG A 280 8.93 -5.08 4.19
C ARG A 280 9.38 -6.35 4.91
N TYR A 281 10.29 -6.22 5.87
CA TYR A 281 10.94 -7.35 6.50
C TYR A 281 10.49 -7.61 7.95
N GLY A 282 9.78 -6.68 8.57
CA GLY A 282 9.36 -6.78 9.98
C GLY A 282 10.53 -6.71 10.92
N ILE A 283 11.31 -5.63 10.81
CA ILE A 283 12.56 -5.46 11.53
C ILE A 283 12.69 -4.09 12.18
N LYS A 284 13.43 -4.05 13.30
CA LYS A 284 13.93 -2.81 13.88
C LYS A 284 15.01 -2.21 12.97
N GLU A 285 15.24 -0.91 13.15
CA GLU A 285 16.15 -0.11 12.30
C GLU A 285 17.59 -0.64 12.29
N GLU A 286 18.07 -1.16 13.41
CA GLU A 286 19.43 -1.71 13.56
C GLU A 286 19.73 -2.94 12.69
N LEU A 287 18.71 -3.60 12.12
CA LEU A 287 18.86 -4.76 11.25
C LEU A 287 18.92 -4.42 9.75
N LEU A 288 18.76 -3.15 9.38
CA LEU A 288 18.69 -2.70 7.97
C LEU A 288 19.92 -3.11 7.14
N ASP A 289 21.12 -3.10 7.74
CA ASP A 289 22.34 -3.51 7.05
C ASP A 289 22.35 -5.02 6.75
N LEU A 290 21.90 -5.83 7.71
CA LEU A 290 21.92 -7.29 7.64
C LEU A 290 20.89 -7.85 6.66
N ILE A 291 19.72 -7.21 6.57
CA ILE A 291 18.63 -7.66 5.69
C ILE A 291 18.97 -7.49 4.19
N SER A 292 20.04 -6.75 3.88
CA SER A 292 20.56 -6.63 2.52
C SER A 292 21.19 -7.94 1.98
N LEU A 293 21.33 -8.96 2.82
CA LEU A 293 21.84 -10.29 2.48
C LEU A 293 20.68 -11.20 2.05
N LYS A 294 20.79 -11.77 0.85
CA LYS A 294 19.81 -12.72 0.32
C LYS A 294 19.76 -13.95 1.24
N GLY A 295 18.54 -14.37 1.58
CA GLY A 295 18.30 -15.50 2.49
C GLY A 295 18.31 -15.14 3.98
N VAL A 296 18.58 -13.89 4.34
CA VAL A 296 18.48 -13.40 5.71
C VAL A 296 17.15 -12.66 5.88
N GLY A 297 16.19 -13.27 6.58
CA GLY A 297 14.92 -12.64 7.00
C GLY A 297 14.99 -12.13 8.44
N ARG A 298 13.89 -11.56 8.98
CA ARG A 298 13.82 -11.01 10.36
C ARG A 298 14.46 -11.88 11.44
N VAL A 299 14.08 -13.16 11.51
CA VAL A 299 14.57 -14.10 12.54
C VAL A 299 16.08 -14.30 12.43
N ARG A 300 16.60 -14.50 11.21
CA ARG A 300 18.04 -14.73 10.98
C ARG A 300 18.86 -13.47 11.22
N ALA A 301 18.36 -12.31 10.78
CA ALA A 301 18.98 -11.01 11.02
C ALA A 301 19.12 -10.74 12.54
N ARG A 302 18.07 -11.03 13.31
CA ARG A 302 18.09 -10.88 14.77
C ARG A 302 19.09 -11.83 15.44
N VAL A 303 19.18 -13.08 15.00
CA VAL A 303 20.18 -14.04 15.51
C VAL A 303 21.61 -13.53 15.25
N LEU A 304 21.89 -13.04 14.04
CA LEU A 304 23.19 -12.46 13.69
C LEU A 304 23.53 -11.25 14.57
N PHE A 305 22.57 -10.33 14.73
CA PHE A 305 22.76 -9.12 15.52
C PHE A 305 23.06 -9.41 17.00
N LEU A 306 22.32 -10.35 17.61
CA LEU A 306 22.56 -10.77 19.00
C LEU A 306 23.94 -11.44 19.21
N ARG A 307 24.55 -11.93 18.13
CA ARG A 307 25.90 -12.52 18.14
C ARG A 307 27.00 -11.51 17.82
N GLY A 308 26.66 -10.23 17.69
CA GLY A 308 27.60 -9.14 17.49
C GLY A 308 27.79 -8.71 16.04
N PHE A 309 27.16 -9.39 15.08
CA PHE A 309 27.20 -8.98 13.67
C PHE A 309 26.19 -7.87 13.44
N LYS A 310 26.62 -6.60 13.56
CA LYS A 310 25.75 -5.43 13.41
C LYS A 310 25.84 -4.83 12.01
N LYS A 311 27.02 -4.91 11.40
CA LYS A 311 27.33 -4.37 10.07
C LYS A 311 27.91 -5.46 9.19
N LEU A 312 27.83 -5.25 7.87
CA LEU A 312 28.46 -6.16 6.90
C LEU A 312 29.98 -6.29 7.08
N THR A 313 30.63 -5.29 7.67
CA THR A 313 32.07 -5.31 7.98
C THR A 313 32.44 -6.29 9.08
N ASP A 314 31.50 -6.65 9.94
CA ASP A 314 31.75 -7.51 11.11
C ASP A 314 31.96 -8.97 10.69
N PHE A 315 31.66 -9.30 9.44
CA PHE A 315 31.82 -10.65 8.85
C PHE A 315 33.22 -10.91 8.30
N LYS A 316 34.11 -9.92 8.26
CA LYS A 316 35.44 -10.02 7.61
C LYS A 316 36.34 -11.11 8.17
N PHE A 317 36.23 -11.38 9.46
CA PHE A 317 37.06 -12.36 10.14
C PHE A 317 36.28 -13.61 10.57
N THR A 318 35.02 -13.71 10.15
CA THR A 318 34.14 -14.80 10.54
C THR A 318 34.33 -16.00 9.64
N THR A 319 34.44 -17.17 10.24
CA THR A 319 34.55 -18.43 9.50
C THR A 319 33.19 -19.02 9.15
N GLU A 320 33.14 -19.87 8.12
CA GLU A 320 31.93 -20.59 7.75
C GLU A 320 31.41 -21.47 8.90
N GLU A 321 32.31 -22.08 9.67
CA GLU A 321 31.95 -22.93 10.81
C GLU A 321 31.27 -22.15 11.93
N GLU A 322 31.79 -20.95 12.25
CA GLU A 322 31.19 -20.08 13.26
C GLU A 322 29.77 -19.66 12.86
N LEU A 323 29.56 -19.24 11.60
CA LEU A 323 28.25 -18.86 11.08
C LEU A 323 27.29 -20.05 10.96
N GLY A 324 27.78 -21.19 10.46
CA GLY A 324 26.99 -22.41 10.25
C GLY A 324 26.62 -23.13 11.54
N SER A 325 27.23 -22.76 12.67
CA SER A 325 26.85 -23.23 14.01
C SER A 325 25.65 -22.49 14.59
N LEU A 326 25.26 -21.36 14.00
CA LEU A 326 24.17 -20.53 14.53
C LEU A 326 22.80 -21.18 14.29
N LYS A 327 21.95 -21.13 15.31
CA LYS A 327 20.55 -21.56 15.20
C LYS A 327 19.88 -20.80 14.05
N GLN A 328 19.21 -21.52 13.14
CA GLN A 328 18.57 -20.99 11.92
C GLN A 328 19.51 -20.61 10.75
N ILE A 329 20.82 -20.77 10.88
CA ILE A 329 21.81 -20.52 9.81
C ILE A 329 22.59 -21.81 9.58
N GLY A 330 22.20 -22.57 8.55
CA GLY A 330 22.93 -23.76 8.15
C GLY A 330 24.23 -23.42 7.39
N ARG A 331 25.09 -24.41 7.19
CA ARG A 331 26.37 -24.27 6.45
C ARG A 331 26.20 -23.66 5.06
N SER A 332 25.23 -24.14 4.28
CA SER A 332 24.98 -23.59 2.93
C SER A 332 24.68 -22.09 2.94
N LEU A 333 23.86 -21.64 3.88
CA LEU A 333 23.53 -20.22 4.02
C LEU A 333 24.72 -19.41 4.53
N ALA A 334 25.55 -19.97 5.42
CA ALA A 334 26.77 -19.32 5.89
C ALA A 334 27.73 -19.04 4.72
N THR A 335 27.97 -20.03 3.86
CA THR A 335 28.77 -19.89 2.64
C THR A 335 28.19 -18.81 1.73
N ASP A 336 26.88 -18.85 1.47
CA ASP A 336 26.19 -17.86 0.62
C ASP A 336 26.30 -16.44 1.17
N ILE A 337 26.22 -16.25 2.49
CA ILE A 337 26.37 -14.95 3.14
C ILE A 337 27.79 -14.40 2.92
N LEU A 338 28.82 -15.21 3.21
CA LEU A 338 30.22 -14.78 3.06
C LEU A 338 30.55 -14.46 1.58
N MET A 339 30.05 -15.25 0.64
CA MET A 339 30.19 -14.98 -0.80
C MET A 339 29.56 -13.63 -1.20
N GLN A 340 28.35 -13.34 -0.72
CA GLN A 340 27.67 -12.07 -1.00
C GLN A 340 28.44 -10.86 -0.47
N ILE A 341 29.03 -10.98 0.72
CA ILE A 341 29.82 -9.91 1.34
C ILE A 341 31.09 -9.67 0.52
N ALA A 342 31.83 -10.72 0.18
CA ALA A 342 33.03 -10.61 -0.66
C ALA A 342 32.73 -9.94 -2.02
N GLN A 343 31.61 -10.28 -2.66
CA GLN A 343 31.18 -9.66 -3.92
C GLN A 343 30.84 -8.17 -3.76
N LYS A 344 30.17 -7.78 -2.67
CA LYS A 344 29.85 -6.37 -2.38
C LYS A 344 31.11 -5.55 -2.10
N GLU A 345 32.11 -6.12 -1.44
CA GLU A 345 33.41 -5.46 -1.22
C GLU A 345 34.21 -5.31 -2.52
N ALA A 346 34.23 -6.34 -3.37
CA ALA A 346 34.89 -6.28 -4.68
C ALA A 346 34.27 -5.23 -5.62
N LYS A 347 32.95 -4.98 -5.50
CA LYS A 347 32.29 -3.89 -6.24
C LYS A 347 32.62 -2.51 -5.70
N LYS A 348 32.88 -2.35 -4.39
CA LYS A 348 33.31 -1.08 -3.79
C LYS A 348 34.77 -0.74 -4.10
N SER A 349 35.62 -1.73 -4.35
CA SER A 349 37.05 -1.52 -4.63
C SER A 349 37.39 -1.27 -6.11
N ARG A 350 36.44 -1.47 -7.04
CA ARG A 350 36.59 -1.01 -8.43
C ARG A 350 36.27 0.49 -8.48
N PRO A 351 37.24 1.39 -8.80
CA PRO A 351 36.90 2.77 -9.09
C PRO A 351 36.02 2.77 -10.35
N THR A 352 34.98 3.60 -10.34
CA THR A 352 34.26 4.02 -11.54
C THR A 352 35.22 4.77 -12.46
N SER A 353 35.99 4.03 -13.27
CA SER A 353 36.75 4.60 -14.38
C SER A 353 35.79 4.96 -15.51
N THR A 354 35.61 6.27 -15.70
CA THR A 354 35.37 6.93 -17.00
C THR A 354 34.29 6.31 -17.90
N ALA A 355 33.04 6.75 -17.70
CA ALA A 355 32.13 6.94 -18.83
C ALA A 355 32.48 8.29 -19.49
N SER A 356 33.55 8.30 -20.27
CA SER A 356 33.83 9.40 -21.20
C SER A 356 32.87 9.30 -22.38
N ASN A 357 32.01 10.31 -22.48
CA ASN A 357 31.48 10.90 -23.70
C ASN A 357 31.98 10.26 -25.02
N GLN A 358 31.12 9.49 -25.69
CA GLN A 358 31.09 9.41 -27.14
C GLN A 358 29.63 9.50 -27.59
N MET A 359 29.23 10.73 -27.92
CA MET A 359 28.21 10.98 -28.94
C MET A 359 28.66 10.22 -30.19
N SER A 360 27.88 9.22 -30.59
CA SER A 360 27.82 8.79 -31.99
C SER A 360 26.50 9.30 -32.54
N GLU A 361 26.62 10.26 -33.46
CA GLU A 361 25.59 10.61 -34.41
C GLU A 361 25.24 9.33 -35.19
N GLU A 362 24.01 8.83 -35.04
CA GLU A 362 23.39 8.01 -36.07
C GLU A 362 22.07 8.66 -36.49
N THR A 363 22.20 9.29 -37.64
CA THR A 363 21.17 9.65 -38.61
C THR A 363 20.05 8.63 -38.72
N TRP A 364 18.82 9.04 -38.45
CA TRP A 364 17.62 8.39 -38.99
C TRP A 364 17.09 9.24 -40.14
N SER A 365 17.52 8.88 -41.34
CA SER A 365 16.85 9.19 -42.58
C SER A 365 15.86 8.08 -42.91
N SER A 366 14.68 8.49 -43.40
CA SER A 366 13.51 7.72 -43.90
C SER A 366 12.38 7.51 -42.91
#